data_AF-W2SF20-F1
#
_entry.id   AF-W2SF20-F1
#
_cell.length_a   1.000
_cell.length_b   1.000
_cell.length_c   1.000
_cell.angle_alpha   90.00
_cell.angle_beta   90.00
_cell.angle_gamma   90.00
#
_symmetry.space_group_name_H-M   'P 1'
#
loop_
_entity.id
_entity.type
_entity.pdbx_description
1 polymer ?
#
loop_
_entity_poly.entity_id
_entity_poly.type
_entity_poly.pdbx_seq_one_letter_code
_entity_poly.pdbx_strand_id
1 'polypeptide(L)'
;MSSTLKGKQAWLTRQGTQLSSTISKIKEFLESAETLPAAEANVRTRKAIKELDLRQTAVEKAMNNYTSAADAADLAEEHQKTTMSNITTAQDTIIRAQNLLITLSLCLEDHEEGKLREAEADNKGPARDTVQDLQTAENYEIAVDILKRRYGNEEAIVGTY
;
A
#
# COMPACT_ATOMS: atom_id res chain seq x y z
N MET A 1 22.83 33.38 9.72
CA MET A 1 22.45 32.02 10.18
C MET A 1 23.61 31.31 10.84
N SER A 2 23.36 30.60 11.95
CA SER A 2 24.36 29.76 12.64
C SER A 2 24.78 28.54 11.82
N SER A 3 25.95 27.95 12.13
CA SER A 3 26.45 26.72 11.48
C SER A 3 25.50 25.54 11.70
N THR A 4 24.93 25.43 12.91
CA THR A 4 23.91 24.42 13.26
C THR A 4 22.69 24.52 12.36
N LEU A 5 22.12 25.71 12.18
CA LEU A 5 20.92 25.91 11.37
C LEU A 5 21.19 25.59 9.89
N LYS A 6 22.35 26.00 9.36
CA LYS A 6 22.76 25.66 7.98
C LYS A 6 22.88 24.14 7.79
N GLY A 7 23.44 23.43 8.77
CA GLY A 7 23.52 21.96 8.72
C GLY A 7 22.15 21.29 8.71
N LYS A 8 21.21 21.77 9.53
CA LYS A 8 19.82 21.28 9.55
C LYS A 8 19.09 21.59 8.23
N GLN A 9 19.29 22.78 7.66
CA GLN A 9 18.75 23.13 6.34
C GLN A 9 19.27 22.18 5.26
N ALA A 10 20.59 21.97 5.18
CA ALA A 10 21.18 21.07 4.19
C ALA A 10 20.66 19.64 4.32
N TRP A 11 20.45 19.17 5.55
CA TRP A 11 19.86 17.86 5.79
C TRP A 11 18.39 17.79 5.36
N LEU A 12 17.57 18.80 5.67
CA LEU A 12 16.19 18.92 5.20
C LEU A 12 16.12 18.89 3.67
N THR A 13 16.94 19.70 2.99
CA THR A 13 17.02 19.72 1.53
C THR A 13 17.35 18.33 0.99
N ARG A 14 18.35 17.65 1.55
CA ARG A 14 18.73 16.30 1.13
C ARG A 14 17.59 15.30 1.28
N GLN A 15 16.87 15.30 2.40
CA GLN A 15 15.72 14.40 2.58
C GLN A 15 14.60 14.74 1.60
N GLY A 16 14.30 16.02 1.40
CA GLY A 16 13.31 16.49 0.42
C GLY A 16 13.62 16.05 -1.02
N THR A 17 14.88 16.11 -1.43
CA THR A 17 15.33 15.60 -2.74
C THR A 17 15.14 14.09 -2.86
N GLN A 18 15.47 13.32 -1.80
CA GLN A 18 15.29 11.86 -1.81
C GLN A 18 13.81 11.47 -1.89
N LEU A 19 12.93 12.15 -1.15
CA LEU A 19 11.49 11.93 -1.23
C LEU A 19 10.95 12.30 -2.61
N SER A 20 11.36 13.46 -3.16
CA SER A 20 10.94 13.90 -4.50
C SER A 20 11.36 12.89 -5.58
N SER A 21 12.59 12.39 -5.54
CA SER A 21 13.06 11.35 -6.47
C SER A 21 12.27 10.05 -6.33
N THR A 22 11.91 9.67 -5.10
CA THR A 22 11.09 8.48 -4.83
C THR A 22 9.69 8.65 -5.43
N ILE A 23 9.06 9.82 -5.23
CA ILE A 23 7.77 10.17 -5.84
C ILE A 23 7.83 10.03 -7.35
N SER A 24 8.84 10.59 -8.02
CA SER A 24 8.99 10.48 -9.48
C SER A 24 9.08 9.03 -9.95
N LYS A 25 9.92 8.20 -9.31
CA LYS A 25 10.06 6.79 -9.67
C LYS A 25 8.76 6.00 -9.50
N ILE A 26 7.99 6.30 -8.46
CA ILE A 26 6.71 5.65 -8.22
C ILE A 26 5.68 6.08 -9.28
N LYS A 27 5.68 7.34 -9.70
CA LYS A 27 4.80 7.80 -10.79
C LYS A 27 5.13 7.11 -12.11
N GLU A 28 6.41 7.01 -12.47
CA GLU A 28 6.86 6.25 -13.64
C GLU A 28 6.47 4.76 -13.56
N PHE A 29 6.53 4.18 -12.35
CA PHE A 29 6.02 2.83 -12.14
C PHE A 29 4.51 2.74 -12.38
N LEU A 30 3.70 3.66 -11.84
CA LEU A 30 2.24 3.65 -12.03
C LEU A 30 1.86 3.78 -13.50
N GLU A 31 2.58 4.60 -14.27
CA GLU A 31 2.39 4.74 -15.73
C GLU A 31 2.69 3.44 -16.49
N SER A 32 3.57 2.57 -15.97
CA SER A 32 3.94 1.30 -16.59
C SER A 32 3.23 0.08 -15.98
N ALA A 33 2.51 0.25 -14.87
CA ALA A 33 1.92 -0.83 -14.10
C ALA A 33 0.81 -1.58 -14.85
N GLU A 34 0.10 -0.94 -15.78
CA GLU A 34 -0.95 -1.55 -16.60
C GLU A 34 -0.46 -2.74 -17.43
N THR A 35 0.83 -2.78 -17.73
CA THR A 35 1.45 -3.83 -18.57
C THR A 35 2.00 -5.00 -17.75
N LEU A 36 2.03 -4.89 -16.42
CA LEU A 36 2.61 -5.89 -15.54
C LEU A 36 1.59 -6.94 -15.13
N PRO A 37 2.01 -8.20 -14.90
CA PRO A 37 1.16 -9.19 -14.25
C PRO A 37 0.68 -8.68 -12.88
N ALA A 38 -0.60 -8.92 -12.56
CA ALA A 38 -1.21 -8.41 -11.33
C ALA A 38 -0.45 -8.79 -10.05
N ALA A 39 0.13 -9.99 -9.98
CA ALA A 39 0.94 -10.43 -8.85
C ALA A 39 2.23 -9.58 -8.71
N GLU A 40 2.88 -9.26 -9.82
CA GLU A 40 4.08 -8.43 -9.84
C GLU A 40 3.76 -6.96 -9.52
N ALA A 41 2.69 -6.42 -10.10
CA ALA A 41 2.18 -5.09 -9.81
C ALA A 41 1.92 -4.93 -8.30
N ASN A 42 1.22 -5.87 -7.68
CA ASN A 42 0.95 -5.87 -6.24
C ASN A 42 2.22 -5.85 -5.37
N VAL A 43 3.21 -6.70 -5.69
CA VAL A 43 4.48 -6.74 -4.95
C VAL A 43 5.21 -5.41 -5.06
N ARG A 44 5.25 -4.82 -6.27
CA ARG A 44 5.89 -3.52 -6.51
C ARG A 44 5.15 -2.38 -5.81
N THR A 45 3.82 -2.37 -5.83
CA THR A 45 2.98 -1.39 -5.11
C THR A 45 3.25 -1.43 -3.60
N ARG A 46 3.26 -2.63 -2.98
CA ARG A 46 3.60 -2.77 -1.55
C ARG A 46 5.02 -2.29 -1.23
N LYS A 47 5.98 -2.53 -2.12
CA LYS A 47 7.35 -2.03 -1.97
C LYS A 47 7.39 -0.49 -2.08
N ALA A 48 6.68 0.07 -3.04
CA ALA A 48 6.57 1.51 -3.25
C ALA A 48 5.97 2.22 -2.02
N ILE A 49 4.91 1.68 -1.43
CA ILE A 49 4.30 2.19 -0.18
C ILE A 49 5.35 2.25 0.93
N LYS A 50 6.05 1.14 1.19
CA LYS A 50 7.08 1.07 2.25
C LYS A 50 8.21 2.07 2.03
N GLU A 51 8.69 2.20 0.80
CA GLU A 51 9.77 3.16 0.48
C GLU A 51 9.28 4.61 0.63
N LEU A 52 8.07 4.92 0.16
CA LEU A 52 7.50 6.25 0.23
C LEU A 52 7.25 6.68 1.68
N ASP A 53 6.68 5.80 2.51
CA ASP A 53 6.45 6.03 3.95
C ASP A 53 7.77 6.31 4.69
N LEU A 54 8.78 5.46 4.49
CA LEU A 54 10.12 5.65 5.06
C LEU A 54 10.72 7.01 4.72
N ARG A 55 10.57 7.45 3.45
CA ARG A 55 11.12 8.73 2.98
C ARG A 55 10.31 9.91 3.51
N GLN A 56 8.98 9.78 3.61
CA GLN A 56 8.12 10.81 4.18
C GLN A 56 8.48 11.05 5.65
N THR A 57 8.59 10.00 6.47
CA THR A 57 8.99 10.10 7.88
C THR A 57 10.36 10.77 8.03
N ALA A 58 11.31 10.48 7.12
CA ALA A 58 12.63 11.11 7.14
C ALA A 58 12.57 12.63 6.88
N VAL A 59 11.71 13.09 5.97
CA VAL A 59 11.48 14.53 5.72
C VAL A 59 10.77 15.18 6.90
N GLU A 60 9.74 14.56 7.47
CA GLU A 60 9.02 15.06 8.65
C GLU A 60 9.98 15.27 9.83
N LYS A 61 10.84 14.28 10.11
CA LYS A 61 11.89 14.40 11.14
C LYS A 61 12.88 15.52 10.83
N ALA A 62 13.25 15.69 9.56
CA ALA A 62 14.15 16.76 9.14
C ALA A 62 13.53 18.14 9.27
N MET A 63 12.26 18.26 8.91
CA MET A 63 11.48 19.48 9.02
C MET A 63 11.33 19.89 10.47
N ASN A 64 10.90 18.98 11.36
CA ASN A 64 10.77 19.25 12.79
C ASN A 64 12.11 19.72 13.40
N ASN A 65 13.21 19.03 13.08
CA ASN A 65 14.54 19.42 13.57
C ASN A 65 15.01 20.78 13.03
N TYR A 66 14.61 21.15 11.82
CA TYR A 66 14.94 22.44 11.22
C TYR A 66 14.10 23.57 11.84
N THR A 67 12.80 23.37 11.98
CA THR A 67 11.88 24.31 12.64
C THR A 67 12.32 24.59 14.06
N SER A 68 12.57 23.58 14.90
CA SER A 68 13.04 23.79 16.26
C SER A 68 14.38 24.51 16.34
N ALA A 69 15.28 24.28 15.38
CA ALA A 69 16.56 24.99 15.33
C ALA A 69 16.42 26.45 14.87
N ALA A 70 15.41 26.74 14.05
CA ALA A 70 15.08 28.09 13.62
C ALA A 70 14.39 28.88 14.74
N ASP A 71 13.46 28.27 15.46
CA ASP A 71 12.75 28.88 16.60
C ASP A 71 13.71 29.24 17.74
N ALA A 72 14.75 28.44 17.95
CA ALA A 72 15.80 28.69 18.94
C ALA A 72 16.83 29.75 18.50
N ALA A 73 16.79 30.18 17.24
CA ALA A 73 17.74 31.15 16.70
C ALA A 73 17.11 32.54 16.61
N ASP A 74 17.83 33.55 17.07
CA ASP A 74 17.47 34.95 16.81
C ASP A 74 17.84 35.29 15.35
N LEU A 75 16.88 35.14 14.45
CA LEU A 75 17.07 35.27 13.01
C LEU A 75 16.66 36.65 12.51
N ALA A 76 17.55 37.29 11.74
CA ALA A 76 17.19 38.43 10.90
C ALA A 76 16.06 38.07 9.92
N GLU A 77 15.26 39.07 9.54
CA GLU A 77 14.06 38.92 8.71
C GLU A 77 14.29 38.14 7.39
N GLU A 78 15.41 38.40 6.70
CA GLU A 78 15.80 37.68 5.48
C GLU A 78 15.94 36.16 5.72
N HIS A 79 16.47 35.78 6.88
CA HIS A 79 16.64 34.39 7.27
C HIS A 79 15.33 33.75 7.74
N GLN A 80 14.41 34.52 8.33
CA GLN A 80 13.06 34.05 8.64
C GLN A 80 12.28 33.70 7.36
N LYS A 81 12.32 34.57 6.35
CA LYS A 81 11.69 34.31 5.04
C LYS A 81 12.24 33.05 4.37
N THR A 82 13.57 32.90 4.38
CA THR A 82 14.23 31.71 3.84
C THR A 82 13.83 30.44 4.59
N THR A 83 13.75 30.52 5.92
CA THR A 83 13.33 29.40 6.77
C THR A 83 11.91 28.96 6.45
N MET A 84 10.98 29.91 6.38
CA MET A 84 9.59 29.63 6.03
C MET A 84 9.47 28.98 4.65
N SER A 85 10.19 29.52 3.65
CA SER A 85 10.22 28.93 2.30
C SER A 85 10.72 27.49 2.27
N ASN A 86 11.75 27.15 3.06
CA ASN A 86 12.26 25.78 3.17
C ASN A 86 11.22 24.84 3.83
N ILE A 87 10.54 25.31 4.88
CA ILE A 87 9.50 24.54 5.58
C ILE A 87 8.32 24.29 4.63
N THR A 88 7.81 25.32 3.95
CA THR A 88 6.73 25.16 2.96
C THR A 88 7.09 24.17 1.86
N THR A 89 8.32 24.26 1.32
CA THR A 89 8.79 23.31 0.30
C THR A 89 8.80 21.86 0.78
N ALA A 90 9.20 21.63 2.04
CA ALA A 90 9.18 20.31 2.66
C ALA A 90 7.74 19.81 2.85
N GLN A 91 6.84 20.66 3.35
CA GLN A 91 5.42 20.36 3.51
C GLN A 91 4.75 19.99 2.18
N ASP A 92 4.97 20.77 1.13
CA ASP A 92 4.44 20.48 -0.21
C ASP A 92 4.92 19.12 -0.75
N THR A 93 6.13 18.72 -0.40
CA THR A 93 6.68 17.42 -0.78
C THR A 93 6.06 16.28 0.03
N ILE A 94 5.80 16.49 1.32
CA ILE A 94 5.07 15.53 2.17
C ILE A 94 3.64 15.35 1.67
N ILE A 95 2.91 16.43 1.34
CA ILE A 95 1.53 16.35 0.82
C ILE A 95 1.49 15.54 -0.48
N ARG A 96 2.45 15.75 -1.39
CA ARG A 96 2.57 14.96 -2.61
C ARG A 96 2.84 13.47 -2.32
N ALA A 97 3.63 13.16 -1.30
CA ALA A 97 3.86 11.78 -0.87
C ALA A 97 2.59 11.14 -0.30
N GLN A 98 1.86 11.85 0.56
CA GLN A 98 0.61 11.38 1.16
C GLN A 98 -0.46 11.08 0.09
N ASN A 99 -0.63 11.98 -0.88
CA ASN A 99 -1.56 11.75 -2.00
C ASN A 99 -1.19 10.49 -2.82
N LEU A 100 0.11 10.24 -2.97
CA LEU A 100 0.60 9.07 -3.69
C LEU A 100 0.45 7.79 -2.86
N LEU A 101 0.62 7.84 -1.53
CA LEU A 101 0.30 6.73 -0.63
C LEU A 101 -1.17 6.34 -0.74
N ILE A 102 -2.09 7.31 -0.73
CA ILE A 102 -3.52 7.07 -0.92
C ILE A 102 -3.76 6.35 -2.26
N THR A 103 -3.16 6.85 -3.34
CA THR A 103 -3.28 6.24 -4.68
C THR A 103 -2.81 4.78 -4.68
N LEU A 104 -1.64 4.50 -4.08
CA LEU A 104 -1.10 3.14 -4.03
C LEU A 104 -1.94 2.20 -3.16
N SER A 105 -2.51 2.69 -2.07
CA SER A 105 -3.41 1.91 -1.22
C SER A 105 -4.68 1.52 -1.97
N LEU A 106 -5.29 2.46 -2.71
CA LEU A 106 -6.45 2.18 -3.56
C LEU A 106 -6.13 1.12 -4.63
N CYS A 107 -4.94 1.18 -5.26
CA CYS A 107 -4.53 0.14 -6.20
C CYS A 107 -4.45 -1.26 -5.56
N LEU A 108 -4.12 -1.38 -4.28
CA LEU A 108 -4.10 -2.67 -3.58
C LEU A 108 -5.52 -3.16 -3.26
N GLU A 109 -6.42 -2.25 -2.87
CA GLU A 109 -7.83 -2.56 -2.60
C GLU A 109 -8.53 -3.07 -3.87
N ASP A 110 -8.35 -2.39 -5.00
CA ASP A 110 -8.91 -2.81 -6.31
C ASP A 110 -8.43 -4.21 -6.72
N HIS A 111 -7.16 -4.53 -6.44
CA HIS A 111 -6.62 -5.86 -6.72
C HIS A 111 -7.19 -6.95 -5.79
N GLU A 112 -7.45 -6.64 -4.53
CA GLU A 112 -8.05 -7.58 -3.58
C GLU A 112 -9.54 -7.81 -3.89
N GLU A 113 -10.28 -6.77 -4.25
CA GLU A 113 -11.66 -6.91 -4.73
C GLU A 113 -11.74 -7.71 -6.05
N GLY A 114 -10.82 -7.45 -6.99
CA GLY A 114 -10.73 -8.22 -8.23
C GLY A 114 -10.52 -9.72 -7.99
N LYS A 115 -9.60 -10.07 -7.07
CA LYS A 115 -9.37 -11.47 -6.68
C LYS A 115 -10.56 -12.11 -5.97
N LEU A 116 -11.29 -11.36 -5.14
CA LEU A 116 -12.49 -11.87 -4.49
C LEU A 116 -13.59 -12.13 -5.52
N ARG A 117 -13.78 -11.24 -6.49
CA ARG A 117 -14.75 -11.42 -7.59
C ARG A 117 -14.37 -12.58 -8.51
N GLU A 118 -13.08 -12.75 -8.82
CA GLU A 118 -12.57 -13.91 -9.57
C GLU A 118 -12.76 -15.20 -8.76
N ALA A 119 -12.44 -15.22 -7.47
CA ALA A 119 -12.66 -16.38 -6.61
C ALA A 119 -14.16 -16.70 -6.43
N GLU A 120 -15.05 -15.70 -6.40
CA GLU A 120 -16.50 -15.89 -6.38
C GLU A 120 -17.05 -16.38 -7.73
N ALA A 121 -16.46 -15.92 -8.84
CA ALA A 121 -16.76 -16.42 -10.18
C ALA A 121 -16.28 -17.86 -10.37
N ASP A 122 -15.08 -18.19 -9.88
CA ASP A 122 -14.51 -19.54 -9.89
C ASP A 122 -15.20 -20.48 -8.88
N ASN A 123 -15.77 -19.94 -7.79
CA ASN A 123 -16.69 -20.66 -6.90
C ASN A 123 -18.10 -20.88 -7.50
N LYS A 124 -18.35 -20.48 -8.74
CA LYS A 124 -19.44 -21.03 -9.56
C LYS A 124 -19.05 -22.37 -10.22
N GLY A 125 -18.00 -23.01 -9.71
CA GLY A 125 -17.67 -24.39 -10.03
C GLY A 125 -18.62 -25.40 -9.37
N PRO A 126 -18.49 -26.69 -9.73
CA PRO A 126 -19.37 -27.77 -9.32
C PRO A 126 -19.58 -27.94 -7.79
N ALA A 127 -18.75 -27.33 -6.95
CA ALA A 127 -18.89 -27.37 -5.51
C ALA A 127 -20.15 -26.64 -5.00
N ARG A 128 -20.54 -25.49 -5.58
CA ARG A 128 -21.71 -24.72 -5.10
C ARG A 128 -23.03 -25.42 -5.40
N ASP A 129 -23.17 -26.00 -6.58
CA ASP A 129 -24.35 -26.82 -6.93
C ASP A 129 -24.48 -28.01 -5.97
N THR A 130 -23.35 -28.66 -5.63
CA THR A 130 -23.36 -29.78 -4.67
C THR A 130 -23.75 -29.33 -3.27
N VAL A 131 -23.25 -28.17 -2.82
CA VAL A 131 -23.61 -27.60 -1.51
C VAL A 131 -25.08 -27.19 -1.47
N GLN A 132 -25.61 -26.63 -2.56
CA GLN A 132 -27.03 -26.32 -2.71
C GLN A 132 -27.88 -27.60 -2.67
N ASP A 133 -27.51 -28.62 -3.45
CA ASP A 133 -28.19 -29.92 -3.49
C ASP A 133 -28.17 -30.62 -2.12
N LEU A 134 -27.06 -30.52 -1.39
CA LEU A 134 -26.90 -31.03 -0.03
C LEU A 134 -27.75 -30.26 1.00
N GLN A 135 -27.88 -28.94 0.85
CA GLN A 135 -28.73 -28.12 1.72
C GLN A 135 -30.22 -28.40 1.51
N THR A 136 -30.61 -28.88 0.32
CA THR A 136 -31.98 -29.29 -0.01
C THR A 136 -32.24 -30.79 0.16
N ALA A 137 -31.24 -31.58 0.56
CA ALA A 137 -31.40 -33.01 0.74
C ALA A 137 -32.34 -33.31 1.91
N GLU A 138 -33.42 -34.04 1.64
CA GLU A 138 -34.46 -34.32 2.64
C GLU A 138 -33.97 -35.26 3.75
N ASN A 139 -32.89 -36.02 3.51
CA ASN A 139 -32.27 -36.91 4.47
C ASN A 139 -30.80 -37.23 4.14
N TYR A 140 -30.14 -37.87 5.10
CA TYR A 140 -28.72 -38.21 5.04
C TYR A 140 -28.35 -39.15 3.89
N GLU A 141 -29.23 -40.09 3.52
CA GLU A 141 -28.96 -41.03 2.43
C GLU A 141 -28.88 -40.32 1.08
N ILE A 142 -29.79 -39.35 0.83
CA ILE A 142 -29.78 -38.53 -0.38
C ILE A 142 -28.51 -37.67 -0.44
N ALA A 143 -28.08 -37.11 0.69
CA ALA A 143 -26.86 -36.31 0.77
C ALA A 143 -25.60 -37.14 0.43
N VAL A 144 -25.52 -38.36 0.95
CA VAL A 144 -24.42 -39.30 0.63
C VAL A 144 -24.43 -39.69 -0.85
N ASP A 145 -25.59 -39.89 -1.45
CA ASP A 145 -25.72 -40.26 -2.86
C ASP A 145 -25.30 -39.11 -3.80
N ILE A 146 -25.64 -37.87 -3.46
CA ILE A 146 -25.18 -36.65 -4.15
C ILE A 146 -23.65 -36.56 -4.12
N LEU A 147 -23.04 -36.78 -2.94
CA LEU A 147 -21.59 -36.75 -2.77
C LEU A 147 -20.89 -37.86 -3.58
N LYS A 148 -21.44 -39.08 -3.55
CA LYS A 148 -20.89 -40.23 -4.31
C LYS A 148 -20.93 -40.01 -5.81
N ARG A 149 -22.01 -39.43 -6.35
CA ARG A 149 -22.14 -39.11 -7.78
C ARG A 149 -21.19 -37.99 -8.21
N ARG A 150 -20.94 -37.01 -7.34
CA ARG A 150 -20.09 -35.84 -7.65
C ARG A 150 -18.60 -36.15 -7.56
N TYR A 151 -18.19 -36.89 -6.53
CA TYR A 151 -16.78 -37.11 -6.20
C TYR A 151 -16.27 -38.52 -6.51
N GLY A 152 -17.11 -39.38 -7.10
CA GLY A 152 -16.68 -40.64 -7.69
C GLY A 152 -15.79 -41.49 -6.77
N ASN A 153 -16.31 -41.88 -5.60
CA ASN A 153 -15.75 -42.87 -4.67
C ASN A 153 -14.24 -43.19 -4.82
N GLU A 154 -13.38 -42.34 -4.27
CA GLU A 154 -12.27 -42.85 -3.47
C GLU A 154 -12.61 -42.56 -2.01
N GLU A 155 -12.48 -43.59 -1.18
CA GLU A 155 -12.88 -43.61 0.22
C GLU A 155 -12.47 -42.33 0.95
N ALA A 156 -13.46 -41.50 1.29
CA ALA A 156 -13.30 -40.50 2.33
C ALA A 156 -13.12 -41.27 3.66
N ILE A 157 -11.87 -41.60 3.96
CA ILE A 157 -11.44 -42.09 5.27
C ILE A 157 -11.69 -40.95 6.27
N VAL A 158 -12.90 -40.88 6.80
CA VAL A 158 -13.18 -40.12 8.01
C VAL A 158 -12.73 -41.02 9.16
N GLY A 159 -11.65 -40.62 9.82
CA GLY A 159 -11.05 -41.34 10.93
C GLY A 159 -12.06 -41.73 12.01
N THR A 160 -12.09 -43.04 12.25
CA THR A 160 -12.34 -43.80 13.49
C THR A 160 -12.66 -43.04 14.78
N TYR A 161 -13.69 -43.54 15.49
CA TYR A 161 -13.61 -43.80 16.93
C TYR A 161 -13.63 -45.30 17.16
#